data_AF-A0A950SD39-F1
#
_entry.id   AF-A0A950SD39-F1
#
_cell.length_a   1.000
_cell.length_b   1.000
_cell.length_c   1.000
_cell.angle_alpha   90.00
_cell.angle_beta   90.00
_cell.angle_gamma   90.00
#
_symmetry.space_group_name_H-M   'P 1'
#
loop_
_entity.id
_entity.type
_entity.pdbx_description
1 polymer ?
#
loop_
_entity_poly.entity_id
_entity_poly.type
_entity_poly.pdbx_seq_one_letter_code
_entity_poly.pdbx_strand_id
1 'polypeptide(L)'
;MSDGCHGYYELDTGRIAIDASLSANGKVKTRCHELAHALIRRERQDGDPELTYAGEELVVESVAFTCVGALGIKTDGYSVPYLASWAEQADLAVLEQTAALIDRLASRIEDAVLETPAGQADDSASESL
;
A
#
# COMPACT_ATOMS: atom_id res chain seq x y z
N MET A 1 9.01 11.48 19.14
CA MET A 1 9.76 10.31 18.62
C MET A 1 10.02 10.64 17.17
N SER A 2 11.29 10.78 16.80
CA SER A 2 11.69 11.16 15.45
C SER A 2 11.21 10.06 14.51
N ASP A 3 10.28 10.39 13.61
CA ASP A 3 9.80 9.51 12.55
C ASP A 3 10.94 9.39 11.53
N GLY A 4 11.94 8.57 11.90
CA GLY A 4 13.09 8.30 11.06
C GLY A 4 12.63 7.38 9.95
N CYS A 5 12.99 7.72 8.71
CA CYS A 5 12.86 6.90 7.52
C CYS A 5 13.28 5.44 7.82
N HIS A 6 12.28 4.59 8.07
CA HIS A 6 12.42 3.20 8.48
C HIS A 6 12.65 2.26 7.28
N GLY A 7 12.58 2.81 6.07
CA GLY A 7 12.84 2.17 4.79
C GLY A 7 12.91 3.22 3.68
N TYR A 8 13.32 2.81 2.49
CA TYR A 8 13.27 3.66 1.30
C TYR A 8 13.19 2.83 0.01
N TYR A 9 12.55 3.40 -1.01
CA TYR A 9 12.59 2.92 -2.38
C TYR A 9 13.66 3.66 -3.22
N GLU A 10 14.55 2.90 -3.87
CA GLU A 10 15.61 3.42 -4.74
C GLU A 10 15.15 3.38 -6.21
N LEU A 11 14.97 4.56 -6.81
CA LEU A 11 14.43 4.72 -8.16
C LEU A 11 15.25 3.99 -9.24
N ASP A 12 16.58 4.14 -9.20
CA ASP A 12 17.48 3.65 -10.25
C ASP A 12 17.55 2.13 -10.31
N THR A 13 17.46 1.47 -9.15
CA THR A 13 17.62 0.01 -9.03
C THR A 13 16.29 -0.70 -8.87
N GLY A 14 15.24 0.01 -8.43
CA GLY A 14 13.99 -0.59 -8.02
C GLY A 14 14.03 -1.27 -6.66
N ARG A 15 15.10 -1.09 -5.89
CA ARG A 15 15.31 -1.81 -4.63
C ARG A 15 14.58 -1.12 -3.49
N ILE A 16 13.94 -1.92 -2.65
CA ILE A 16 13.36 -1.47 -1.37
C ILE A 16 14.31 -1.87 -0.24
N ALA A 17 14.70 -0.91 0.58
CA ALA A 17 15.46 -1.10 1.81
C ALA A 17 14.54 -0.97 3.02
N ILE A 18 14.73 -1.80 4.04
CA ILE A 18 13.94 -1.77 5.28
C ILE A 18 14.90 -1.90 6.47
N ASP A 19 14.68 -1.11 7.51
CA ASP A 19 15.42 -1.21 8.76
C ASP A 19 15.21 -2.58 9.42
N ALA A 20 16.33 -3.28 9.64
CA ALA A 20 16.34 -4.61 10.25
C ALA A 20 15.90 -4.60 11.72
N SER A 21 15.99 -3.46 12.41
CA SER A 21 15.62 -3.30 13.82
C SER A 21 14.12 -3.29 14.08
N LEU A 22 13.31 -3.07 13.03
CA LEU A 22 11.86 -3.04 13.12
C LEU A 22 11.28 -4.40 13.55
N SER A 23 10.15 -4.32 14.28
CA SER A 23 9.30 -5.48 14.55
C SER A 23 8.79 -6.10 13.24
N ALA A 24 8.31 -7.36 13.29
CA ALA A 24 7.77 -8.01 12.10
C ALA A 24 6.63 -7.18 11.46
N ASN A 25 5.70 -6.68 12.27
CA ASN A 25 4.61 -5.83 11.79
C ASN A 25 5.12 -4.49 11.26
N GLY A 26 6.13 -3.89 11.91
CA GLY A 26 6.78 -2.68 11.41
C GLY A 26 7.41 -2.89 10.04
N LYS A 27 8.09 -4.02 9.82
CA LYS A 27 8.66 -4.39 8.52
C LYS A 27 7.60 -4.57 7.44
N VAL A 28 6.47 -5.19 7.76
CA VAL A 28 5.35 -5.33 6.80
C VAL A 28 4.80 -3.96 6.43
N LYS A 29 4.53 -3.10 7.42
CA LYS A 29 4.04 -1.74 7.19
C LYS A 29 4.99 -0.92 6.31
N THR A 30 6.28 -0.90 6.65
CA THR A 30 7.29 -0.19 5.87
C THR A 30 7.40 -0.77 4.46
N ARG A 31 7.32 -2.10 4.28
CA ARG A 31 7.32 -2.69 2.93
C ARG A 31 6.13 -2.25 2.09
N CYS A 32 4.92 -2.24 2.65
CA CYS A 32 3.73 -1.76 1.94
C CYS A 32 3.87 -0.27 1.57
N HIS A 33 4.41 0.55 2.47
CA HIS A 33 4.71 1.97 2.22
C HIS A 33 5.69 2.14 1.05
N GLU A 34 6.87 1.52 1.11
CA GLU A 34 7.87 1.65 0.03
C GLU A 34 7.41 1.05 -1.29
N LEU A 35 6.60 -0.02 -1.25
CA LEU A 35 6.02 -0.60 -2.46
C LEU A 35 5.00 0.33 -3.09
N ALA A 36 4.19 1.05 -2.31
CA ALA A 36 3.27 2.06 -2.83
C ALA A 36 4.03 3.20 -3.54
N HIS A 37 5.13 3.71 -2.96
CA HIS A 37 6.01 4.64 -3.69
C HIS A 37 6.52 4.07 -5.00
N ALA A 38 6.98 2.81 -5.00
CA ALA A 38 7.47 2.15 -6.20
C ALA A 38 6.39 2.06 -7.28
N LEU A 39 5.16 1.70 -6.91
CA LEU A 39 4.03 1.57 -7.84
C LEU A 39 3.58 2.93 -8.40
N ILE A 40 3.53 4.00 -7.59
CA ILE A 40 3.25 5.36 -8.08
C ILE A 40 4.22 5.76 -9.19
N ARG A 41 5.49 5.36 -9.07
CA ARG A 41 6.53 5.72 -10.06
C ARG A 41 6.56 4.81 -11.28
N ARG A 42 6.19 3.52 -11.13
CA ARG A 42 6.32 2.51 -12.19
C ARG A 42 5.03 2.24 -12.95
N GLU A 43 3.88 2.42 -12.31
CA GLU A 43 2.57 2.06 -12.85
C GLU A 43 1.64 3.29 -12.97
N ARG A 44 2.23 4.49 -13.12
CA ARG A 44 1.46 5.73 -13.32
C ARG A 44 0.62 5.65 -14.59
N GLN A 45 -0.63 6.08 -14.50
CA GLN A 45 -1.61 6.04 -15.59
C GLN A 45 -2.09 7.45 -15.97
N ASP A 46 -2.60 7.58 -17.21
CA ASP A 46 -3.30 8.78 -17.63
C ASP A 46 -4.56 8.98 -16.78
N GLY A 47 -4.70 10.17 -16.17
CA GLY A 47 -5.81 10.48 -15.26
C GLY A 47 -5.49 10.31 -13.77
N ASP A 48 -4.29 9.81 -13.44
CA ASP A 48 -3.79 9.90 -12.06
C ASP A 48 -3.57 11.37 -11.66
N PRO A 49 -3.83 11.73 -10.39
CA PRO A 49 -3.66 13.10 -9.95
C PRO A 49 -2.17 13.50 -9.97
N GLU A 50 -1.92 14.80 -10.16
CA GLU A 50 -0.61 15.37 -9.89
C GLU A 50 -0.41 15.50 -8.38
N LEU A 51 0.61 14.84 -7.85
CA LEU A 51 0.85 14.74 -6.41
C LEU A 51 2.01 15.66 -6.02
N THR A 52 1.76 16.49 -5.00
CA THR A 52 2.86 17.07 -4.22
C THR A 52 3.50 15.99 -3.36
N TYR A 53 4.70 16.23 -2.81
CA TYR A 53 5.33 15.29 -1.89
C TYR A 53 4.38 14.89 -0.73
N ALA A 54 3.71 15.86 -0.10
CA ALA A 54 2.74 15.58 0.96
C ALA A 54 1.51 14.79 0.48
N GLY A 55 1.07 15.00 -0.77
CA GLY A 55 -0.01 14.21 -1.38
C GLY A 55 0.42 12.78 -1.69
N GLU A 56 1.66 12.58 -2.15
CA GLU A 56 2.24 11.25 -2.39
C GLU A 56 2.33 10.46 -1.08
N GLU A 57 2.91 11.04 -0.02
CA GLU A 57 2.99 10.41 1.31
C GLU A 57 1.61 10.08 1.88
N LEU A 58 0.61 10.93 1.64
CA LEU A 58 -0.77 10.69 2.05
C LEU A 58 -1.40 9.51 1.32
N VAL A 59 -1.21 9.40 0.00
CA VAL A 59 -1.64 8.24 -0.78
C VAL A 59 -0.93 6.98 -0.29
N VAL A 60 0.39 7.06 -0.12
CA VAL A 60 1.25 5.94 0.29
C VAL A 60 0.90 5.42 1.68
N GLU A 61 0.74 6.30 2.67
CA GLU A 61 0.33 5.90 4.02
C GLU A 61 -1.09 5.35 4.02
N SER A 62 -1.98 5.88 3.17
CA SER A 62 -3.34 5.34 3.01
C SER A 62 -3.34 3.93 2.43
N VAL A 63 -2.53 3.69 1.39
CA VAL A 63 -2.33 2.35 0.80
C VAL A 63 -1.74 1.39 1.83
N ALA A 64 -0.67 1.80 2.53
CA ALA A 64 -0.03 0.97 3.55
C ALA A 64 -1.01 0.62 4.68
N PHE A 65 -1.80 1.58 5.16
CA PHE A 65 -2.83 1.39 6.18
C PHE A 65 -3.88 0.37 5.74
N THR A 66 -4.40 0.50 4.51
CA THR A 66 -5.38 -0.43 3.94
C THR A 66 -4.81 -1.85 3.87
N CYS A 67 -3.62 -2.03 3.28
CA CYS A 67 -3.02 -3.36 3.11
C CYS A 67 -2.70 -4.04 4.46
N VAL A 68 -2.12 -3.32 5.43
CA VAL A 68 -1.83 -3.94 6.74
C VAL A 68 -3.11 -4.23 7.52
N GLY A 69 -4.16 -3.43 7.32
CA GLY A 69 -5.50 -3.68 7.84
C GLY A 69 -6.09 -4.98 7.28
N ALA A 70 -5.97 -5.22 5.97
CA ALA A 70 -6.38 -6.47 5.33
C ALA A 70 -5.65 -7.71 5.89
N LEU A 71 -4.41 -7.54 6.36
CA LEU A 71 -3.62 -8.59 7.02
C LEU A 71 -3.96 -8.80 8.51
N GLY A 72 -4.90 -8.03 9.07
CA GLY A 72 -5.26 -8.10 10.49
C GLY A 72 -4.20 -7.51 11.43
N ILE A 73 -3.24 -6.75 10.92
CA ILE A 73 -2.26 -6.02 11.73
C ILE A 73 -2.98 -4.84 12.38
N LYS A 74 -2.91 -4.75 13.71
CA LYS A 74 -3.54 -3.64 14.44
C LYS A 74 -2.98 -2.30 13.98
N THR A 75 -3.88 -1.40 13.58
CA THR A 75 -3.58 -0.04 13.13
C THR A 75 -3.89 1.01 14.20
N ASP A 76 -3.97 0.60 15.46
CA ASP A 76 -4.22 1.48 16.60
C ASP A 76 -3.08 2.51 16.71
N GLY A 77 -3.38 3.80 16.48
CA GLY A 77 -2.42 4.90 16.48
C GLY A 77 -1.96 5.36 15.08
N TYR A 78 -2.29 4.61 14.03
CA TYR A 78 -2.15 5.06 12.65
C TYR A 78 -3.35 5.94 12.33
N SER A 79 -3.18 7.23 12.56
CA SER A 79 -4.11 8.20 12.01
C SER A 79 -3.62 8.54 10.60
N VAL A 80 -4.54 8.74 9.66
CA VAL A 80 -4.27 9.51 8.44
C VAL A 80 -4.75 10.94 8.72
N PRO A 81 -4.18 11.67 9.72
CA PRO A 81 -4.79 12.90 10.23
C PRO A 81 -4.87 14.01 9.18
N TYR A 82 -4.11 13.88 8.09
CA TYR A 82 -4.07 14.84 7.00
C TYR A 82 -5.09 14.57 5.89
N LEU A 83 -5.77 13.42 5.87
CA LEU A 83 -6.74 13.13 4.80
C LEU A 83 -7.92 14.09 4.83
N ALA A 84 -8.47 14.36 6.01
CA ALA A 84 -9.63 15.23 6.16
C ALA A 84 -9.30 16.70 5.84
N SER A 85 -8.18 17.21 6.38
CA SER A 85 -7.78 18.61 6.15
C SER A 85 -7.30 18.86 4.72
N TRP A 86 -6.65 17.89 4.08
CA TRP A 86 -6.31 17.96 2.66
C TRP A 86 -7.56 17.87 1.79
N ALA A 87 -8.49 16.97 2.11
CA ALA A 87 -9.71 16.77 1.32
C ALA A 87 -10.63 17.99 1.33
N GLU A 88 -10.71 18.73 2.43
CA GLU A 88 -11.51 19.96 2.52
C GLU A 88 -11.05 21.06 1.54
N GLN A 89 -9.80 21.00 1.08
CA GLN A 89 -9.20 21.99 0.18
C GLN A 89 -9.09 21.50 -1.26
N ALA A 90 -9.28 20.19 -1.50
CA ALA A 90 -9.13 19.56 -2.80
C ALA A 90 -10.42 19.66 -3.62
N ASP A 91 -10.27 19.78 -4.94
CA ASP A 91 -11.39 19.64 -5.87
C ASP A 91 -11.95 18.21 -5.81
N LEU A 92 -13.27 18.05 -5.96
CA LEU A 92 -13.93 16.75 -5.97
C LEU A 92 -13.31 15.79 -7.00
N ALA A 93 -12.95 16.29 -8.19
CA ALA A 93 -12.32 15.46 -9.22
C ALA A 93 -10.95 14.94 -8.76
N VAL A 94 -10.17 15.76 -8.04
CA VAL A 94 -8.88 15.34 -7.47
C VAL A 94 -9.08 14.31 -6.36
N LEU A 95 -10.14 14.47 -5.56
CA LEU A 95 -10.50 13.49 -4.52
C LEU A 95 -10.85 12.13 -5.12
N GLU A 96 -11.69 12.10 -6.14
CA GLU A 96 -12.08 10.87 -6.83
C GLU A 96 -10.87 10.19 -7.49
N GLN A 97 -10.01 10.95 -8.16
CA GLN A 97 -8.77 10.45 -8.77
C GLN A 97 -7.81 9.88 -7.72
N THR A 98 -7.68 10.57 -6.57
CA THR A 98 -6.81 10.13 -5.47
C THR A 98 -7.35 8.86 -4.81
N ALA A 99 -8.66 8.78 -4.59
CA ALA A 99 -9.30 7.58 -4.06
C ALA A 99 -9.15 6.39 -5.00
N ALA A 100 -9.33 6.58 -6.31
CA ALA A 100 -9.12 5.56 -7.33
C ALA A 100 -7.65 5.09 -7.38
N LEU A 101 -6.70 6.02 -7.24
CA LEU A 101 -5.28 5.68 -7.13
C LEU A 101 -5.00 4.84 -5.89
N ILE A 102 -5.49 5.25 -4.72
CA ILE A 102 -5.33 4.49 -3.45
C ILE A 102 -5.89 3.07 -3.61
N ASP A 103 -7.11 2.93 -4.11
CA ASP A 103 -7.78 1.64 -4.29
C ASP A 103 -7.01 0.71 -5.23
N ARG A 104 -6.58 1.22 -6.38
CA ARG A 104 -5.81 0.47 -7.37
C ARG A 104 -4.48 -0.02 -6.81
N LEU A 105 -3.75 0.85 -6.11
CA LEU A 105 -2.46 0.50 -5.52
C LEU A 105 -2.60 -0.48 -4.35
N ALA A 106 -3.60 -0.27 -3.48
CA ALA A 106 -3.87 -1.19 -2.37
C ALA A 106 -4.23 -2.58 -2.90
N SER A 107 -5.16 -2.67 -3.86
CA SER A 107 -5.55 -3.94 -4.50
C SER A 107 -4.33 -4.64 -5.10
N ARG A 108 -3.47 -3.89 -5.80
CA ARG A 108 -2.25 -4.44 -6.43
C ARG A 108 -1.29 -5.07 -5.42
N ILE A 109 -1.16 -4.47 -4.23
CA ILE A 109 -0.31 -4.98 -3.14
C ILE A 109 -1.00 -6.15 -2.44
N GLU A 110 -2.29 -6.00 -2.12
CA GLU A 110 -3.11 -7.04 -1.49
C GLU A 110 -3.11 -8.32 -2.31
N ASP A 111 -3.35 -8.25 -3.62
CA ASP A 111 -3.29 -9.39 -4.52
C ASP A 111 -1.96 -10.15 -4.37
N ALA A 112 -0.83 -9.42 -4.33
CA ALA A 112 0.49 -10.03 -4.22
C ALA A 112 0.78 -10.64 -2.84
N VAL A 113 0.13 -10.17 -1.78
CA VAL A 113 0.37 -10.63 -0.40
C VAL A 113 -0.67 -11.66 0.05
N LEU A 114 -1.89 -11.61 -0.51
CA LEU A 114 -3.04 -12.43 -0.15
C LEU A 114 -3.29 -13.59 -1.12
N GLU A 115 -2.45 -13.81 -2.15
CA GLU A 115 -2.61 -14.92 -3.09
C GLU A 115 -2.96 -16.23 -2.34
N THR A 116 -4.23 -16.62 -2.45
CA THR A 116 -4.69 -17.97 -2.21
C THR A 116 -4.06 -18.80 -3.32
N PRO A 117 -3.30 -19.87 -3.01
CA PRO A 117 -2.66 -20.66 -4.03
C PRO A 117 -3.72 -21.16 -5.01
N ALA A 118 -3.67 -20.68 -6.25
CA ALA A 118 -4.45 -21.20 -7.34
C ALA A 118 -3.96 -22.63 -7.63
N GLY A 119 -4.61 -23.63 -7.00
CA GLY A 119 -4.35 -25.04 -7.31
C GLY A 119 -4.24 -25.97 -6.11
N GLN A 120 -5.32 -26.13 -5.35
CA GLN A 120 -5.69 -27.46 -4.86
C GLN A 120 -7.11 -27.71 -5.35
N ALA A 121 -7.22 -28.15 -6.60
CA ALA A 121 -8.43 -28.80 -7.08
C ALA A 121 -8.64 -30.04 -6.20
N ASP A 122 -9.85 -30.13 -5.69
CA ASP A 122 -10.38 -31.20 -4.86
C ASP A 122 -10.26 -32.54 -5.61
N ASP A 123 -9.15 -33.26 -5.41
CA ASP A 123 -9.00 -34.65 -5.85
C ASP A 123 -9.47 -35.57 -4.73
N SER A 124 -10.79 -35.62 -4.54
CA SER A 124 -11.45 -36.69 -3.80
C SER A 124 -12.72 -37.16 -4.51
N ALA A 125 -12.59 -37.43 -5.80
CA ALA A 125 -13.62 -38.14 -6.56
C ALA A 125 -12.99 -39.24 -7.43
N SER A 126 -12.56 -40.35 -6.81
CA SER A 126 -12.54 -41.69 -7.42
C SER A 126 -11.80 -42.70 -6.51
N GLU A 127 -12.50 -43.32 -5.58
CA GLU A 127 -12.29 -44.74 -5.30
C GLU A 127 -13.66 -45.42 -5.18
N SER A 128 -14.22 -45.75 -6.34
CA SER A 128 -15.08 -46.91 -6.47
C SER A 128 -14.21 -48.09 -6.90
N LEU A 129 -14.02 -49.06 -6.00
CA LEU A 129 -14.00 -50.51 -6.26
C LEU A 129 -14.03 -51.29 -4.94
#